data_AF-E8QXX1-F1
#
_entry.id   AF-E8QXX1-F1
#
_cell.length_a   1.000
_cell.length_b   1.000
_cell.length_c   1.000
_cell.angle_alpha   90.00
_cell.angle_beta   90.00
_cell.angle_gamma   90.00
#
_symmetry.space_group_name_H-M   'P 1'
#
loop_
_entity.id
_entity.type
_entity.pdbx_description
1 polymer ?
#
loop_
_entity_poly.entity_id
_entity_poly.type
_entity_poly.pdbx_seq_one_letter_code
_entity_poly.pdbx_strand_id
1 'polypeptide(L)'
;MAKDRRSRDQKRKAKQERKVRRGPDQDEVLAYHGGKYRKDPKLHPVFEAAEQGIHEADVALNYSLSDSVVVNAMQTLIQGLRKGTLPELVDPDAIENPERDPEGFVIACVRASWETRLKTNRPSRDAQVGVLRTMLGGIECRPEDASIGWPILGGSTRGYLGHLRLARSKSRDLTRRLLGTNLAPAPCASPSTSTDSEPEDLEDLEDLDKLPDPIPGLIGRGLLSRVTLPSHRPSLVPANPMIEAANPLLGLLRGLAAHQARHQSSANNALEHPGEPLKTIEPEDSAASSTASTAPTTQLEST
;
A
#
# COMPACT_ATOMS: atom_id res chain seq x y z
N MET A 1 2.88 -46.65 19.30
CA MET A 1 2.55 -46.09 17.97
C MET A 1 2.60 -47.21 16.93
N ALA A 2 1.48 -47.54 16.28
CA ALA A 2 1.45 -48.58 15.26
C ALA A 2 2.21 -48.12 14.00
N LYS A 3 3.23 -48.87 13.57
CA LYS A 3 3.94 -48.58 12.31
C LYS A 3 2.97 -48.76 11.14
N ASP A 4 2.89 -47.75 10.27
CA ASP A 4 2.05 -47.77 9.08
C ASP A 4 2.44 -48.95 8.16
N ARG A 5 1.60 -49.99 8.18
CA ARG A 5 1.76 -51.27 7.47
C ARG A 5 1.51 -51.17 5.95
N ARG A 6 1.25 -49.97 5.42
CA ARG A 6 1.09 -49.77 3.98
C ARG A 6 2.36 -50.14 3.21
N SER A 7 2.17 -50.84 2.10
CA SER A 7 3.23 -51.18 1.14
C SER A 7 3.93 -49.90 0.64
N ARG A 8 5.21 -50.02 0.26
CA ARG A 8 6.00 -48.93 -0.31
C ARG A 8 5.31 -48.30 -1.52
N ASP A 9 4.62 -49.09 -2.34
CA ASP A 9 3.91 -48.62 -3.52
C ASP A 9 2.62 -47.89 -3.18
N GLN A 10 1.88 -48.34 -2.16
CA GLN A 10 0.72 -47.61 -1.64
C GLN A 10 1.15 -46.23 -1.10
N LYS A 11 2.31 -46.15 -0.43
CA LYS A 11 2.87 -44.87 0.04
C LYS A 11 3.27 -43.96 -1.13
N ARG A 12 3.89 -44.50 -2.18
CA ARG A 12 4.22 -43.74 -3.41
C ARG A 12 2.96 -43.22 -4.08
N LYS A 13 1.96 -44.08 -4.30
CA LYS A 13 0.67 -43.71 -4.91
C LYS A 13 -0.06 -42.65 -4.09
N ALA A 14 -0.15 -42.81 -2.77
CA ALA A 14 -0.74 -41.81 -1.89
C ALA A 14 0.02 -40.48 -1.90
N LYS A 15 1.35 -40.50 -1.99
CA LYS A 15 2.16 -39.27 -2.13
C LYS A 15 1.89 -38.58 -3.48
N GLN A 16 1.75 -39.36 -4.55
CA GLN A 16 1.50 -38.85 -5.89
C GLN A 16 0.06 -38.31 -6.02
N GLU A 17 -0.93 -39.01 -5.49
CA GLU A 17 -2.31 -38.53 -5.40
C GLU A 17 -2.40 -37.27 -4.54
N ARG A 18 -1.67 -37.21 -3.42
CA ARG A 18 -1.59 -35.99 -2.60
C ARG A 18 -0.96 -34.82 -3.37
N LYS A 19 0.02 -35.06 -4.25
CA LYS A 19 0.58 -34.03 -5.14
C LYS A 19 -0.41 -33.60 -6.22
N VAL A 20 -1.06 -34.55 -6.88
CA VAL A 20 -2.08 -34.26 -7.92
C VAL A 20 -3.27 -33.50 -7.34
N ARG A 21 -3.75 -33.89 -6.15
CA ARG A 21 -4.82 -33.18 -5.43
C ARG A 21 -4.43 -31.78 -4.97
N ARG A 22 -3.13 -31.55 -4.72
CA ARG A 22 -2.63 -30.19 -4.46
C ARG A 22 -2.64 -29.35 -5.74
N GLY A 23 -2.48 -29.97 -6.90
CA GLY A 23 -2.52 -29.28 -8.18
C GLY A 23 -1.22 -28.50 -8.44
N PRO A 24 -0.79 -28.38 -9.71
CA PRO A 24 0.41 -27.65 -10.08
C PRO A 24 0.33 -26.16 -9.72
N ASP A 25 -0.87 -25.57 -9.74
CA ASP A 25 -1.09 -24.17 -9.37
C ASP A 25 -0.79 -23.91 -7.89
N GLN A 26 -0.96 -24.89 -6.99
CA GLN A 26 -0.61 -24.68 -5.58
C GLN A 26 0.90 -24.55 -5.37
N ASP A 27 1.75 -25.24 -6.14
CA ASP A 27 3.21 -25.19 -5.91
C ASP A 27 3.82 -23.85 -6.37
N GLU A 28 3.31 -23.22 -7.44
CA GLU A 28 3.71 -21.85 -7.83
C GLU A 28 3.15 -20.77 -6.88
N VAL A 29 1.95 -21.00 -6.34
CA VAL A 29 1.33 -20.16 -5.31
C VAL A 29 2.09 -20.31 -3.98
N LEU A 30 2.50 -21.52 -3.57
CA LEU A 30 3.21 -21.78 -2.31
C LEU A 30 4.62 -21.20 -2.23
N ALA A 31 5.29 -20.94 -3.36
CA ALA A 31 6.60 -20.29 -3.34
C ALA A 31 6.55 -18.90 -2.68
N TYR A 32 5.40 -18.22 -2.79
CA TYR A 32 5.17 -16.87 -2.27
C TYR A 32 4.07 -16.78 -1.20
N HIS A 33 3.22 -17.82 -1.07
CA HIS A 33 2.25 -17.93 0.02
C HIS A 33 2.90 -18.60 1.23
N GLY A 34 3.53 -17.78 2.06
CA GLY A 34 4.04 -18.23 3.34
C GLY A 34 4.46 -17.04 4.18
N GLY A 35 4.26 -17.13 5.50
CA GLY A 35 4.77 -16.15 6.46
C GLY A 35 6.30 -16.01 6.47
N LYS A 36 7.02 -16.57 5.49
CA LYS A 36 8.45 -16.38 5.25
C LYS A 36 8.79 -14.90 5.19
N TYR A 37 8.08 -14.12 4.36
CA TYR A 37 8.37 -12.69 4.19
C TYR A 37 8.09 -11.87 5.45
N ARG A 38 7.17 -12.35 6.32
CA ARG A 38 6.93 -11.77 7.65
C ARG A 38 7.98 -12.18 8.69
N LYS A 39 8.67 -13.30 8.51
CA LYS A 39 9.66 -13.83 9.46
C LYS A 39 11.10 -13.50 9.08
N ASP A 40 11.36 -13.26 7.80
CA ASP A 40 12.69 -12.94 7.30
C ASP A 40 13.05 -11.50 7.69
N PRO A 41 14.07 -11.28 8.54
CA PRO A 41 14.42 -9.95 9.03
C PRO A 41 14.87 -9.00 7.92
N LYS A 42 15.34 -9.51 6.76
CA LYS A 42 15.73 -8.67 5.62
C LYS A 42 14.53 -8.16 4.83
N LEU A 43 13.44 -8.92 4.81
CA LEU A 43 12.25 -8.62 4.01
C LEU A 43 11.12 -8.02 4.85
N HIS A 44 11.18 -8.19 6.17
CA HIS A 44 10.23 -7.60 7.10
C HIS A 44 10.09 -6.07 6.93
N PRO A 45 11.17 -5.26 6.78
CA PRO A 45 11.01 -3.81 6.57
C PRO A 45 10.24 -3.46 5.29
N VAL A 46 10.35 -4.29 4.25
CA VAL A 46 9.65 -4.12 2.97
C VAL A 46 8.16 -4.39 3.14
N PHE A 47 7.84 -5.44 3.89
CA PHE A 47 6.48 -5.80 4.27
C PHE A 47 5.84 -4.70 5.13
N GLU A 48 6.51 -4.25 6.19
CA GLU A 48 6.02 -3.18 7.05
C GLU A 48 5.82 -1.86 6.29
N ALA A 49 6.74 -1.52 5.38
CA ALA A 49 6.61 -0.31 4.58
C ALA A 49 5.41 -0.40 3.60
N ALA A 50 5.14 -1.57 3.02
CA ALA A 50 3.94 -1.76 2.20
C ALA A 50 2.66 -1.66 3.05
N GLU A 51 2.61 -2.32 4.21
CA GLU A 51 1.47 -2.18 5.16
C GLU A 51 1.24 -0.74 5.58
N GLN A 52 2.34 -0.01 5.84
CA GLN A 52 2.30 1.39 6.21
C GLN A 52 1.68 2.26 5.11
N GLY A 53 2.05 2.05 3.85
CA GLY A 53 1.50 2.80 2.72
C GLY A 53 0.00 2.55 2.52
N ILE A 54 -0.46 1.31 2.69
CA ILE A 54 -1.89 0.98 2.61
C ILE A 54 -2.67 1.66 3.74
N HIS A 55 -2.12 1.64 4.96
CA HIS A 55 -2.74 2.32 6.08
C HIS A 55 -2.79 3.84 5.87
N GLU A 56 -1.73 4.45 5.34
CA GLU A 56 -1.72 5.88 4.98
C GLU A 56 -2.81 6.21 3.95
N ALA A 57 -2.97 5.36 2.93
CA ALA A 57 -4.05 5.50 1.97
C ALA A 57 -5.44 5.37 2.61
N ASP A 58 -5.66 4.38 3.48
CA ASP A 58 -6.93 4.17 4.21
C ASP A 58 -7.27 5.39 5.09
N VAL A 59 -6.28 5.98 5.77
CA VAL A 59 -6.49 7.19 6.59
C VAL A 59 -6.79 8.42 5.73
N ALA A 60 -6.04 8.62 4.64
CA ALA A 60 -6.26 9.76 3.74
C ALA A 60 -7.62 9.71 3.05
N LEU A 61 -8.14 8.51 2.78
CA LEU A 61 -9.48 8.27 2.24
C LEU A 61 -10.56 8.14 3.33
N ASN A 62 -10.32 8.63 4.55
CA ASN A 62 -11.28 8.61 5.66
C ASN A 62 -11.89 7.22 5.94
N TYR A 63 -11.08 6.16 5.87
CA TYR A 63 -11.48 4.76 6.10
C TYR A 63 -12.48 4.17 5.09
N SER A 64 -12.64 4.81 3.93
CA SER A 64 -13.53 4.35 2.84
C SER A 64 -12.90 3.27 1.95
N LEU A 65 -11.64 2.91 2.18
CA LEU A 65 -10.94 1.93 1.35
C LEU A 65 -11.57 0.54 1.50
N SER A 66 -11.82 -0.15 0.39
CA SER A 66 -12.31 -1.53 0.38
C SER A 66 -11.15 -2.53 0.18
N ASP A 67 -11.33 -3.76 0.67
CA ASP A 67 -10.35 -4.83 0.46
C ASP A 67 -10.17 -5.14 -1.05
N SER A 68 -11.23 -5.01 -1.86
CA SER A 68 -11.16 -5.21 -3.32
C SER A 68 -10.25 -4.21 -4.03
N VAL A 69 -10.32 -2.93 -3.65
CA VAL A 69 -9.44 -1.88 -4.19
C VAL A 69 -7.98 -2.16 -3.81
N VAL A 70 -7.72 -2.58 -2.57
CA VAL A 70 -6.36 -2.96 -2.13
C VAL A 70 -5.83 -4.14 -2.94
N VAL A 71 -6.67 -5.17 -3.18
CA VAL A 71 -6.30 -6.34 -3.99
C VAL A 71 -5.93 -5.92 -5.42
N ASN A 72 -6.79 -5.13 -6.07
CA ASN A 72 -6.54 -4.63 -7.43
C ASN A 72 -5.26 -3.80 -7.50
N ALA A 73 -5.07 -2.86 -6.55
CA ALA A 73 -3.88 -2.03 -6.46
C ALA A 73 -2.59 -2.88 -6.33
N MET A 74 -2.60 -3.89 -5.46
CA MET A 74 -1.47 -4.81 -5.30
C MET A 74 -1.20 -5.65 -6.56
N GLN A 75 -2.25 -6.16 -7.22
CA GLN A 75 -2.12 -6.92 -8.46
C GLN A 75 -1.51 -6.04 -9.56
N THR A 76 -2.00 -4.82 -9.72
CA THR A 76 -1.46 -3.83 -10.67
C THR A 76 0.01 -3.53 -10.38
N LEU A 77 0.37 -3.32 -9.11
CA LEU A 77 1.76 -3.08 -8.71
C LEU A 77 2.66 -4.30 -8.99
N ILE A 78 2.20 -5.53 -8.74
CA ILE A 78 2.93 -6.76 -9.07
C ILE A 78 3.15 -6.87 -10.57
N GLN A 79 2.13 -6.59 -11.40
CA GLN A 79 2.25 -6.62 -12.85
C GLN A 79 3.26 -5.58 -13.35
N GLY A 80 3.22 -4.35 -12.81
CA GLY A 80 4.19 -3.30 -13.12
C GLY A 80 5.62 -3.71 -12.75
N LEU A 81 5.82 -4.28 -11.55
CA LEU A 81 7.13 -4.78 -11.12
C LEU A 81 7.65 -5.84 -12.07
N ARG A 82 6.83 -6.83 -12.44
CA ARG A 82 7.22 -7.92 -13.34
C ARG A 82 7.59 -7.44 -14.74
N LYS A 83 6.82 -6.49 -15.29
CA LYS A 83 7.10 -5.90 -16.61
C LYS A 83 8.32 -4.98 -16.60
N GLY A 84 8.74 -4.51 -15.42
CA GLY A 84 9.77 -3.49 -15.27
C GLY A 84 9.30 -2.08 -15.61
N THR A 85 8.02 -1.92 -15.96
CA THR A 85 7.37 -0.65 -16.28
C THR A 85 6.49 -0.25 -15.09
N LEU A 86 7.11 0.25 -14.02
CA LEU A 86 6.32 0.90 -12.97
C LEU A 86 5.87 2.28 -13.49
N PRO A 87 4.65 2.72 -13.15
CA PRO A 87 4.27 4.11 -13.33
C PRO A 87 5.34 5.05 -12.77
N GLU A 88 5.40 6.28 -13.25
CA GLU A 88 6.23 7.29 -12.59
C GLU A 88 5.82 7.40 -11.12
N LEU A 89 6.79 7.69 -10.25
CA LEU A 89 6.45 7.88 -8.85
C LEU A 89 5.77 9.23 -8.72
N VAL A 90 4.46 9.21 -8.59
CA VAL A 90 3.67 10.39 -8.28
C VAL A 90 3.65 10.54 -6.77
N ASP A 91 3.99 11.73 -6.27
CA ASP A 91 3.84 12.04 -4.86
C ASP A 91 2.37 11.91 -4.47
N PRO A 92 2.03 11.21 -3.38
CA PRO A 92 0.63 10.99 -3.01
C PRO A 92 -0.10 12.32 -2.73
N ASP A 93 0.61 13.33 -2.23
CA ASP A 93 0.06 14.68 -2.01
C ASP A 93 -0.26 15.43 -3.33
N ALA A 94 0.30 15.01 -4.47
CA ALA A 94 0.06 15.62 -5.78
C ALA A 94 -1.22 15.09 -6.47
N ILE A 95 -1.85 14.05 -5.91
CA ILE A 95 -3.08 13.48 -6.46
C ILE A 95 -4.26 14.32 -5.94
N GLU A 96 -4.76 15.23 -6.78
CA GLU A 96 -5.83 16.18 -6.43
C GLU A 96 -7.12 15.51 -5.94
N ASN A 97 -7.44 14.33 -6.48
CA ASN A 97 -8.65 13.60 -6.12
C ASN A 97 -8.37 12.10 -5.93
N PRO A 98 -8.01 11.66 -4.71
CA PRO A 98 -7.71 10.26 -4.44
C PRO A 98 -8.96 9.37 -4.48
N GLU A 99 -10.17 9.94 -4.41
CA GLU A 99 -11.44 9.18 -4.52
C GLU A 99 -11.74 8.76 -5.96
N ARG A 100 -11.24 9.51 -6.96
CA ARG A 100 -11.44 9.20 -8.38
C ARG A 100 -10.63 7.99 -8.84
N ASP A 101 -9.45 7.79 -8.26
CA ASP A 101 -8.57 6.65 -8.54
C ASP A 101 -7.92 6.13 -7.22
N PRO A 102 -8.70 5.42 -6.40
CA PRO A 102 -8.22 4.94 -5.11
C PRO A 102 -7.17 3.83 -5.30
N GLU A 103 -7.18 3.09 -6.42
CA GLU A 103 -6.18 2.07 -6.73
C GLU A 103 -4.81 2.71 -7.01
N GLY A 104 -4.77 3.73 -7.89
CA GLY A 104 -3.57 4.50 -8.17
C GLY A 104 -3.01 5.19 -6.93
N PHE A 105 -3.90 5.72 -6.08
CA PHE A 105 -3.52 6.36 -4.82
C PHE A 105 -2.87 5.37 -3.83
N VAL A 106 -3.43 4.17 -3.65
CA VAL A 106 -2.81 3.11 -2.82
C VAL A 106 -1.43 2.73 -3.35
N ILE A 107 -1.28 2.61 -4.67
CA ILE A 107 0.02 2.31 -5.31
C ILE A 107 1.03 3.43 -5.01
N ALA A 108 0.63 4.69 -5.12
CA ALA A 108 1.48 5.85 -4.82
C ALA A 108 1.95 5.82 -3.36
N CYS A 109 1.04 5.61 -2.39
CA CYS A 109 1.37 5.53 -0.97
C CYS A 109 2.33 4.37 -0.64
N VAL A 110 2.09 3.17 -1.19
CA VAL A 110 2.99 2.01 -0.99
C VAL A 110 4.39 2.31 -1.50
N ARG A 111 4.50 2.91 -2.69
CA ARG A 111 5.80 3.23 -3.28
C ARG A 111 6.52 4.35 -2.55
N ALA A 112 5.82 5.40 -2.15
CA ALA A 112 6.37 6.49 -1.36
C ALA A 112 6.90 5.98 0.00
N SER A 113 6.17 5.07 0.64
CA SER A 113 6.61 4.42 1.88
C SER A 113 7.87 3.56 1.67
N TRP A 114 7.93 2.78 0.59
CA TRP A 114 9.14 2.04 0.22
C TRP A 114 10.34 2.96 -0.03
N GLU A 115 10.15 4.03 -0.79
CA GLU A 115 11.25 4.98 -1.06
C GLU A 115 11.71 5.67 0.22
N THR A 116 10.79 6.02 1.12
CA THR A 116 11.14 6.67 2.39
C THR A 116 11.89 5.73 3.32
N ARG A 117 11.43 4.48 3.47
CA ARG A 117 11.95 3.54 4.48
C ARG A 117 13.10 2.65 3.99
N LEU A 118 13.23 2.43 2.68
CA LEU A 118 14.21 1.50 2.11
C LEU A 118 15.34 2.21 1.35
N LYS A 119 15.58 3.51 1.62
CA LYS A 119 16.64 4.31 0.95
C LYS A 119 17.99 3.61 0.93
N THR A 120 18.36 2.96 2.03
CA THR A 120 19.67 2.33 2.21
C THR A 120 19.73 0.87 1.78
N ASN A 121 18.60 0.17 1.74
CA ASN A 121 18.55 -1.26 1.46
C ASN A 121 17.32 -1.62 0.63
N ARG A 122 17.39 -1.25 -0.66
CA ARG A 122 16.29 -1.52 -1.59
C ARG A 122 16.30 -3.02 -1.94
N PRO A 123 15.25 -3.78 -1.60
CA PRO A 123 15.15 -5.19 -1.93
C PRO A 123 15.13 -5.39 -3.46
N SER A 124 15.47 -6.60 -3.90
CA SER A 124 15.27 -6.96 -5.31
C SER A 124 13.79 -6.89 -5.68
N ARG A 125 13.53 -6.61 -6.95
CA ARG A 125 12.18 -6.57 -7.52
C ARG A 125 11.38 -7.85 -7.24
N ASP A 126 12.01 -9.01 -7.37
CA ASP A 126 11.35 -10.30 -7.08
C ASP A 126 11.00 -10.45 -5.60
N ALA A 127 11.83 -9.91 -4.70
CA ALA A 127 11.52 -9.90 -3.28
C ALA A 127 10.32 -8.98 -2.98
N GLN A 128 10.22 -7.81 -3.63
CA GLN A 128 9.05 -6.94 -3.52
C GLN A 128 7.78 -7.63 -4.03
N VAL A 129 7.86 -8.30 -5.19
CA VAL A 129 6.75 -9.10 -5.74
C VAL A 129 6.33 -10.20 -4.75
N GLY A 130 7.29 -10.89 -4.13
CA GLY A 130 7.00 -11.91 -3.14
C GLY A 130 6.32 -11.39 -1.87
N VAL A 131 6.74 -10.21 -1.40
CA VAL A 131 6.11 -9.51 -0.27
C VAL A 131 4.66 -9.17 -0.61
N LEU A 132 4.40 -8.53 -1.77
CA LEU A 132 3.03 -8.16 -2.17
C LEU A 132 2.11 -9.37 -2.33
N ARG A 133 2.60 -10.46 -2.90
CA ARG A 133 1.84 -11.72 -3.00
C ARG A 133 1.53 -12.32 -1.63
N THR A 134 2.47 -12.24 -0.69
CA THR A 134 2.23 -12.67 0.70
C THR A 134 1.12 -11.84 1.35
N MET A 135 1.06 -10.53 1.05
CA MET A 135 -0.01 -9.66 1.54
C MET A 135 -1.36 -9.99 0.90
N LEU A 136 -1.42 -10.18 -0.43
CA LEU A 136 -2.62 -10.61 -1.15
C LEU A 136 -3.21 -11.90 -0.56
N GLY A 137 -2.37 -12.91 -0.33
CA GLY A 137 -2.80 -14.15 0.33
C GLY A 137 -3.31 -13.98 1.76
N GLY A 138 -3.05 -12.84 2.40
CA GLY A 138 -3.64 -12.47 3.69
C GLY A 138 -4.96 -11.70 3.57
N ILE A 139 -5.24 -11.06 2.42
CA ILE A 139 -6.46 -10.28 2.17
C ILE A 139 -7.60 -11.17 1.68
N GLU A 140 -7.30 -12.15 0.82
CA GLU A 140 -8.29 -13.00 0.11
C GLU A 140 -9.04 -14.01 1.01
N CYS A 141 -9.17 -13.77 2.32
CA CYS A 141 -9.79 -14.69 3.27
C CYS A 141 -11.27 -14.38 3.59
N ARG A 142 -12.07 -13.89 2.64
CA ARG A 142 -13.55 -13.85 2.78
C ARG A 142 -14.25 -14.80 1.81
N PRO A 143 -15.00 -15.80 2.30
CA PRO A 143 -15.63 -16.83 1.47
C PRO A 143 -16.85 -16.35 0.66
N GLU A 144 -17.33 -15.14 0.90
CA GLU A 144 -18.63 -14.67 0.40
C GLU A 144 -18.56 -14.13 -1.05
N ASP A 145 -17.36 -13.75 -1.51
CA ASP A 145 -17.08 -13.34 -2.90
C ASP A 145 -16.38 -14.46 -3.71
N ALA A 146 -16.39 -15.70 -3.22
CA ALA A 146 -15.71 -16.85 -3.82
C ALA A 146 -16.37 -17.41 -5.09
N SER A 147 -16.87 -16.54 -6.00
CA SER A 147 -17.15 -16.97 -7.38
C SER A 147 -15.86 -17.38 -8.12
N ILE A 148 -14.69 -17.12 -7.53
CA ILE A 148 -13.37 -17.57 -7.96
C ILE A 148 -12.85 -18.60 -6.94
N GLY A 149 -13.45 -19.80 -6.92
CA GLY A 149 -12.80 -21.11 -6.74
C GLY A 149 -11.79 -21.42 -5.61
N TRP A 150 -11.54 -20.60 -4.59
CA TRP A 150 -10.51 -20.88 -3.57
C TRP A 150 -11.09 -21.11 -2.16
N PRO A 151 -10.88 -22.28 -1.52
CA PRO A 151 -11.35 -22.54 -0.15
C PRO A 151 -10.38 -21.95 0.90
N ILE A 152 -10.92 -21.14 1.81
CA ILE A 152 -10.20 -20.42 2.87
C ILE A 152 -10.26 -21.17 4.20
N LEU A 153 -9.11 -21.29 4.88
CA LEU A 153 -8.95 -21.80 6.24
C LEU A 153 -8.62 -20.62 7.19
N GLY A 154 -9.62 -19.97 7.80
CA GLY A 154 -9.39 -19.03 8.92
C GLY A 154 -10.45 -17.93 9.09
N GLY A 155 -11.43 -18.15 9.97
CA GLY A 155 -12.60 -17.28 10.17
C GLY A 155 -12.40 -16.04 11.05
N SER A 156 -11.72 -15.01 10.54
CA SER A 156 -11.90 -13.64 11.06
C SER A 156 -12.85 -12.88 10.14
N THR A 157 -14.04 -12.52 10.63
CA THR A 157 -15.02 -11.71 9.90
C THR A 157 -14.55 -10.28 9.64
N ARG A 158 -13.42 -9.85 10.21
CA ARG A 158 -12.79 -8.56 9.90
C ARG A 158 -11.80 -8.75 8.75
N GLY A 159 -12.07 -8.11 7.62
CA GLY A 159 -11.18 -8.04 6.45
C GLY A 159 -9.80 -7.48 6.78
N TYR A 160 -8.90 -7.45 5.81
CA TYR A 160 -7.50 -7.08 6.01
C TYR A 160 -7.35 -5.68 6.61
N LEU A 161 -8.14 -4.71 6.13
CA LEU A 161 -8.16 -3.36 6.70
C LEU A 161 -8.62 -3.36 8.16
N GLY A 162 -9.56 -4.24 8.52
CA GLY A 162 -9.97 -4.46 9.90
C GLY A 162 -8.81 -4.94 10.78
N HIS A 163 -7.96 -5.82 10.27
CA HIS A 163 -6.73 -6.25 10.96
C HIS A 163 -5.74 -5.09 11.14
N LEU A 164 -5.48 -4.30 10.10
CA LEU A 164 -4.59 -3.13 10.18
C LEU A 164 -5.08 -2.10 11.21
N ARG A 165 -6.38 -1.78 11.19
CA ARG A 165 -7.01 -0.84 12.13
C ARG A 165 -6.88 -1.34 13.58
N LEU A 166 -7.07 -2.63 13.82
CA LEU A 166 -6.92 -3.22 15.16
C LEU A 166 -5.47 -3.28 15.65
N ALA A 167 -4.54 -3.70 14.80
CA ALA A 167 -3.13 -3.78 15.15
C ALA A 167 -2.58 -2.42 15.59
N ARG A 168 -2.98 -1.36 14.89
CA ARG A 168 -2.61 0.02 15.22
C ARG A 168 -3.30 0.59 16.45
N SER A 169 -4.60 0.32 16.65
CA SER A 169 -5.30 0.72 17.87
C SER A 169 -4.57 0.18 19.10
N LYS A 170 -4.18 -1.10 19.08
CA LYS A 170 -3.40 -1.72 20.16
C LYS A 170 -2.01 -1.10 20.35
N SER A 171 -1.33 -0.73 19.26
CA SER A 171 -0.02 -0.08 19.32
C SER A 171 -0.08 1.34 19.92
N ARG A 172 -1.13 2.11 19.61
CA ARG A 172 -1.36 3.43 20.24
C ARG A 172 -1.61 3.30 21.73
N ASP A 173 -2.40 2.31 22.15
CA ASP A 173 -2.66 2.04 23.57
C ASP A 173 -1.40 1.60 24.31
N LEU A 174 -0.56 0.76 23.68
CA LEU A 174 0.71 0.33 24.27
C LEU A 174 1.69 1.50 24.43
N THR A 175 1.79 2.36 23.41
CA THR A 175 2.64 3.56 23.46
C THR A 175 2.15 4.53 24.53
N ARG A 176 0.83 4.74 24.65
CA ARG A 176 0.24 5.58 25.69
C ARG A 176 0.53 5.04 27.10
N ARG A 177 0.49 3.71 27.28
CA ARG A 177 0.85 3.03 28.54
C ARG A 177 2.34 3.14 28.85
N LEU A 178 3.23 2.92 27.87
CA LEU A 178 4.68 2.96 28.06
C LEU A 178 5.21 4.37 28.29
N LEU A 179 4.63 5.38 27.64
CA LEU A 179 5.00 6.79 27.86
C LEU A 179 4.48 7.33 29.21
N GLY A 180 3.81 6.52 30.03
CA GLY A 180 3.34 6.94 31.35
C GLY A 180 2.37 8.14 31.31
N THR A 181 1.82 8.45 30.14
CA THR A 181 0.82 9.49 29.97
C THR A 181 -0.51 8.99 30.54
N ASN A 182 -0.57 8.92 31.87
CA ASN A 182 -1.78 9.12 32.64
C ASN A 182 -2.23 10.58 32.43
N LEU A 183 -2.50 10.96 31.18
CA LEU A 183 -3.42 12.05 30.92
C LEU A 183 -4.73 11.53 31.47
N ALA A 184 -5.00 11.86 32.74
CA ALA A 184 -6.32 11.74 33.32
C ALA A 184 -7.32 12.21 32.26
N PRO A 185 -8.40 11.47 31.99
CA PRO A 185 -9.43 11.93 31.07
C PRO A 185 -9.72 13.38 31.45
N ALA A 186 -9.56 14.30 30.50
CA ALA A 186 -9.65 15.73 30.77
C ALA A 186 -10.87 15.94 31.68
N PRO A 187 -10.71 16.56 32.87
CA PRO A 187 -11.81 16.71 33.80
C PRO A 187 -12.96 17.29 32.99
N CYS A 188 -14.08 16.57 32.97
CA CYS A 188 -15.29 16.96 32.25
C CYS A 188 -15.53 18.44 32.58
N ALA A 189 -15.19 19.32 31.65
CA ALA A 189 -15.53 20.72 31.78
C ALA A 189 -17.04 20.73 31.79
N SER A 190 -17.59 20.96 32.98
CA SER A 190 -19.02 21.11 33.19
C SER A 190 -19.53 22.06 32.10
N PRO A 191 -20.63 21.72 31.40
CA PRO A 191 -21.19 22.60 30.39
C PRO A 191 -21.53 23.91 31.10
N SER A 192 -20.76 24.95 30.82
CA SER A 192 -21.10 26.31 31.20
C SER A 192 -22.40 26.64 30.50
N THR A 193 -23.47 26.65 31.28
CA THR A 193 -24.77 27.22 30.97
C THR A 193 -24.57 28.68 30.56
N SER A 194 -24.43 28.92 29.26
CA SER A 194 -24.51 30.25 28.68
C SER A 194 -25.82 30.38 27.91
N THR A 195 -26.73 31.12 28.53
CA THR A 195 -27.46 32.23 27.90
C THR A 195 -28.36 31.86 26.73
N ASP A 196 -29.62 31.59 27.09
CA ASP A 196 -30.82 32.25 26.57
C ASP A 196 -30.58 33.19 25.38
N SER A 197 -30.85 32.69 24.18
CA SER A 197 -31.08 33.50 22.99
C SER A 197 -32.44 33.10 22.43
N GLU A 198 -33.31 34.10 22.36
CA GLU A 198 -34.67 34.05 21.84
C GLU A 198 -34.75 33.42 20.44
N PRO A 199 -35.83 32.66 20.15
CA PRO A 199 -36.17 32.28 18.79
C PRO A 199 -36.86 33.46 18.08
N GLU A 200 -36.16 34.10 17.14
CA GLU A 200 -36.83 34.91 16.12
C GLU A 200 -37.39 34.01 15.03
N ASP A 201 -38.72 34.04 14.96
CA ASP A 201 -39.62 33.86 13.82
C ASP A 201 -38.99 33.44 12.48
N LEU A 202 -39.18 32.16 12.14
CA LEU A 202 -39.00 31.59 10.81
C LEU A 202 -40.39 31.27 10.25
N GLU A 203 -41.11 32.32 9.86
CA GLU A 203 -42.27 32.22 8.97
C GLU A 203 -41.81 32.15 7.51
N ASP A 204 -42.59 31.41 6.71
CA ASP A 204 -42.67 31.46 5.25
C ASP A 204 -41.53 30.85 4.40
N LEU A 205 -41.66 29.54 4.15
CA LEU A 205 -41.16 28.90 2.92
C LEU A 205 -42.15 27.80 2.46
N GLU A 206 -43.42 28.17 2.32
CA GLU A 206 -44.38 27.46 1.46
C GLU A 206 -44.28 28.04 0.04
N ASP A 207 -43.45 27.45 -0.84
CA ASP A 207 -43.63 27.54 -2.30
C ASP A 207 -42.50 26.78 -3.01
N LEU A 208 -42.66 25.45 -3.16
CA LEU A 208 -41.82 24.67 -4.06
C LEU A 208 -42.56 23.48 -4.70
N ASP A 209 -43.80 23.73 -5.13
CA ASP A 209 -44.55 22.86 -6.05
C ASP A 209 -44.66 23.53 -7.44
N LYS A 210 -43.56 23.58 -8.18
CA LYS A 210 -43.57 23.77 -9.65
C LYS A 210 -42.44 22.97 -10.30
N LEU A 211 -42.61 21.64 -10.37
CA LEU A 211 -41.94 20.85 -11.40
C LEU A 211 -42.71 20.99 -12.72
N PRO A 212 -42.07 21.37 -13.84
CA PRO A 212 -42.69 21.26 -15.15
C PRO A 212 -42.78 19.79 -15.59
N ASP A 213 -43.92 19.43 -16.17
CA ASP A 213 -44.20 18.10 -16.72
C ASP A 213 -43.15 17.63 -17.75
N PRO A 214 -42.87 16.32 -17.84
CA PRO A 214 -42.00 15.76 -18.86
C PRO A 214 -42.63 15.87 -20.25
N ILE A 215 -41.95 16.54 -21.17
CA ILE A 215 -42.33 16.64 -22.58
C ILE A 215 -42.27 15.25 -23.24
N PRO A 216 -43.39 14.70 -23.74
CA PRO A 216 -43.37 13.46 -24.52
C PRO A 216 -43.20 13.77 -26.00
N GLY A 217 -42.10 13.28 -26.58
CA GLY A 217 -41.98 13.12 -28.03
C GLY A 217 -40.73 13.71 -28.65
N LEU A 218 -39.72 12.88 -28.87
CA LEU A 218 -38.82 13.07 -30.01
C LEU A 218 -38.34 11.72 -30.54
N ILE A 219 -39.24 11.09 -31.31
CA ILE A 219 -38.87 10.14 -32.35
C ILE A 219 -38.37 10.98 -33.52
N GLY A 220 -37.09 10.88 -33.84
CA GLY A 220 -36.46 11.63 -34.93
C GLY A 220 -35.23 10.92 -35.47
N ARG A 221 -35.44 10.05 -36.45
CA ARG A 221 -34.42 9.49 -37.33
C ARG A 221 -33.67 10.60 -38.07
N GLY A 222 -32.35 10.43 -38.23
CA GLY A 222 -31.70 10.62 -39.53
C GLY A 222 -30.65 11.74 -39.65
N LEU A 223 -29.51 11.31 -40.22
CA LEU A 223 -28.62 12.03 -41.14
C LEU A 223 -27.52 12.94 -40.56
N LEU A 224 -26.29 12.40 -40.70
CA LEU A 224 -25.10 13.00 -41.32
C LEU A 224 -25.01 14.53 -41.30
N SER A 225 -23.99 15.04 -40.59
CA SER A 225 -23.21 16.21 -41.03
C SER A 225 -21.83 16.23 -40.36
N ARG A 226 -20.80 16.25 -41.20
CA ARG A 226 -19.45 16.75 -40.92
C ARG A 226 -19.54 18.16 -40.36
N VAL A 227 -18.94 18.41 -39.19
CA VAL A 227 -18.55 19.77 -38.78
C VAL A 227 -17.18 19.72 -38.09
N THR A 228 -16.35 20.66 -38.53
CA THR A 228 -14.99 21.00 -38.14
C THR A 228 -14.87 21.56 -36.72
N LEU A 229 -13.66 21.42 -36.17
CA LEU A 229 -13.10 21.91 -34.89
C LEU A 229 -13.62 23.26 -34.37
N PRO A 230 -13.52 23.47 -33.05
CA PRO A 230 -12.69 24.59 -32.60
C PRO A 230 -11.80 24.32 -31.37
N SER A 231 -10.56 24.81 -31.49
CA SER A 231 -9.78 25.60 -30.52
C SER A 231 -10.08 25.44 -29.02
N HIS A 232 -9.14 24.80 -28.32
CA HIS A 232 -9.06 24.80 -26.86
C HIS A 232 -8.81 26.21 -26.31
N ARG A 233 -9.73 26.68 -25.46
CA ARG A 233 -9.56 27.84 -24.59
C ARG A 233 -9.45 27.32 -23.14
N PRO A 234 -8.40 27.63 -22.37
CA PRO A 234 -8.31 27.20 -20.98
C PRO A 234 -9.32 27.98 -20.12
N SER A 235 -10.19 27.24 -19.44
CA SER A 235 -11.13 27.75 -18.45
C SER A 235 -10.38 27.99 -17.14
N LEU A 236 -10.31 29.26 -16.73
CA LEU A 236 -9.94 29.67 -15.38
C LEU A 236 -11.15 29.40 -14.47
N VAL A 237 -11.09 28.33 -13.69
CA VAL A 237 -12.03 28.07 -12.59
C VAL A 237 -11.44 28.73 -11.33
N PRO A 238 -12.20 29.57 -10.60
CA PRO A 238 -11.73 30.16 -9.34
C PRO A 238 -11.60 29.07 -8.27
N ALA A 239 -10.44 29.05 -7.60
CA ALA A 239 -10.18 28.22 -6.43
C ALA A 239 -11.18 28.54 -5.32
N ASN A 240 -11.86 27.53 -4.80
CA ASN A 240 -12.74 27.60 -3.64
C ASN A 240 -11.89 27.43 -2.35
N PRO A 241 -11.76 28.46 -1.48
CA PRO A 241 -10.92 28.37 -0.28
C PRO A 241 -11.62 27.73 0.96
N MET A 242 -12.73 27.00 0.81
CA MET A 242 -13.55 26.56 1.95
C MET A 242 -13.43 25.08 2.40
N ILE A 243 -12.42 24.33 1.97
CA ILE A 243 -12.24 22.90 2.38
C ILE A 243 -11.00 22.71 3.30
N GLU A 244 -10.38 23.78 3.80
CA GLU A 244 -9.20 23.65 4.69
C GLU A 244 -9.55 23.46 6.18
N ALA A 245 -10.84 23.48 6.56
CA ALA A 245 -11.26 23.46 7.96
C ALA A 245 -11.57 22.07 8.56
N ALA A 246 -11.50 20.97 7.78
CA ALA A 246 -12.10 19.71 8.21
C ALA A 246 -11.17 18.70 8.91
N ASN A 247 -9.85 18.93 9.06
CA ASN A 247 -8.98 17.93 9.71
C ASN A 247 -7.74 18.51 10.43
N PRO A 248 -7.89 19.11 11.63
CA PRO A 248 -6.75 19.60 12.43
C PRO A 248 -5.75 18.49 12.85
N LEU A 249 -6.17 17.21 12.79
CA LEU A 249 -5.33 16.05 13.10
C LEU A 249 -4.25 15.75 12.04
N LEU A 250 -4.49 16.07 10.76
CA LEU A 250 -3.50 15.87 9.69
C LEU A 250 -2.36 16.89 9.78
N GLY A 251 -2.67 18.14 10.17
CA GLY A 251 -1.65 19.16 10.42
C GLY A 251 -0.72 18.81 11.60
N LEU A 252 -1.28 18.21 12.65
CA LEU A 252 -0.52 17.79 13.84
C LEU A 252 0.44 16.61 13.54
N LEU A 253 0.02 15.69 12.66
CA LEU A 253 0.90 14.60 12.18
C LEU A 253 2.00 15.11 11.24
N ARG A 254 1.72 16.11 10.38
CA ARG A 254 2.74 16.79 9.55
C ARG A 254 3.80 17.52 10.41
N GLY A 255 3.37 18.19 11.50
CA GLY A 255 4.29 18.88 12.42
C GLY A 255 5.26 17.94 13.16
N LEU A 256 4.80 16.75 13.55
CA LEU A 256 5.62 15.80 14.29
C LEU A 256 6.72 15.16 13.42
N ALA A 257 6.42 14.86 12.16
CA ALA A 257 7.39 14.31 11.20
C ALA A 257 8.50 15.33 10.87
N ALA A 258 8.14 16.61 10.66
CA ALA A 258 9.12 17.67 10.42
C ALA A 258 10.01 17.95 11.64
N HIS A 259 9.46 17.85 12.86
CA HIS A 259 10.24 17.97 14.09
C HIS A 259 11.25 16.82 14.27
N GLN A 260 10.86 15.58 13.94
CA GLN A 260 11.75 14.42 14.03
C GLN A 260 12.89 14.46 13.00
N ALA A 261 12.65 14.99 11.80
CA ALA A 261 13.68 15.20 10.78
C ALA A 261 14.74 16.24 11.21
N ARG A 262 14.34 17.31 11.92
CA ARG A 262 15.29 18.32 12.45
C ARG A 262 16.22 17.76 13.51
N HIS A 263 15.73 16.86 14.38
CA HIS A 263 16.57 16.23 15.42
C HIS A 263 17.56 15.21 14.84
N GLN A 264 17.23 14.52 13.74
CA GLN A 264 18.19 13.63 13.06
C GLN A 264 19.28 14.40 12.29
N SER A 265 18.96 15.57 11.73
CA SER A 265 19.95 16.43 11.08
C SER A 265 20.97 17.02 12.08
N SER A 266 20.57 17.25 13.33
CA SER A 266 21.48 17.78 14.36
C SER A 266 22.46 16.72 14.89
N ALA A 267 22.14 15.43 14.80
CA ALA A 267 23.02 14.35 15.24
C ALA A 267 24.17 14.07 14.25
N ASN A 268 23.95 14.33 12.96
CA ASN A 268 24.97 14.07 11.93
C ASN A 268 26.05 15.16 11.84
N ASN A 269 25.79 16.37 12.35
CA ASN A 269 26.75 17.48 12.31
C ASN A 269 27.77 17.46 13.47
N ALA A 270 27.66 16.52 14.42
CA ALA A 270 28.57 16.41 15.57
C ALA A 270 29.74 15.42 15.35
N LEU A 271 29.90 14.88 14.14
CA LEU A 271 30.90 13.85 13.81
C LEU A 271 32.01 14.32 12.84
N GLU A 272 32.02 15.60 12.45
CA GLU A 272 33.11 16.18 11.65
C GLU A 272 34.20 16.78 12.55
N HIS A 273 34.97 15.92 13.23
CA HIS A 273 36.31 16.26 13.68
C HIS A 273 37.32 15.47 12.83
N PRO A 274 38.17 16.15 12.01
CA PRO A 274 39.20 15.48 11.23
C PRO A 274 40.33 15.00 12.14
N GLY A 275 40.32 13.70 12.46
CA GLY A 275 41.45 13.00 13.07
C GLY A 275 42.59 12.80 12.07
N GLU A 276 43.81 13.00 12.58
CA GLU A 276 45.10 13.03 11.89
C GLU A 276 45.39 11.86 10.92
N PRO A 277 46.19 12.09 9.87
CA PRO A 277 46.60 11.04 8.93
C PRO A 277 47.62 10.08 9.57
N LEU A 278 47.18 8.84 9.80
CA LEU A 278 48.03 7.70 10.16
C LEU A 278 48.95 7.34 8.99
N LYS A 279 50.24 7.23 9.33
CA LYS A 279 51.35 6.87 8.44
C LYS A 279 51.10 5.56 7.70
N THR A 280 51.25 5.66 6.38
CA THR A 280 51.46 4.58 5.41
C THR A 280 52.56 3.63 5.87
N ILE A 281 52.23 2.36 6.04
CA ILE A 281 53.19 1.25 6.07
C ILE A 281 52.89 0.43 4.82
N GLU A 282 53.81 0.48 3.86
CA GLU A 282 53.80 -0.38 2.69
C GLU A 282 54.22 -1.80 3.10
N PRO A 283 53.52 -2.84 2.62
CA PRO A 283 54.11 -4.14 2.43
C PRO A 283 54.46 -4.35 0.95
N GLU A 284 55.75 -4.56 0.74
CA GLU A 284 56.38 -4.98 -0.50
C GLU A 284 55.79 -6.30 -1.03
N ASP A 285 55.74 -6.36 -2.36
CA ASP A 285 56.04 -7.50 -3.22
C ASP A 285 55.72 -8.92 -2.72
N SER A 286 54.76 -9.55 -3.38
CA SER A 286 54.97 -10.93 -3.84
C SER A 286 54.13 -11.24 -5.08
N ALA A 287 54.88 -11.48 -6.15
CA ALA A 287 54.47 -12.02 -7.42
C ALA A 287 53.72 -13.36 -7.28
N ALA A 288 52.78 -13.62 -8.18
CA ALA A 288 52.97 -14.60 -9.26
C ALA A 288 51.64 -15.15 -9.80
N SER A 289 51.71 -15.45 -11.10
CA SER A 289 51.03 -16.58 -11.76
C SER A 289 49.65 -16.34 -12.36
N SER A 290 49.67 -15.88 -13.60
CA SER A 290 49.23 -16.64 -14.78
C SER A 290 48.23 -17.78 -14.56
N THR A 291 47.10 -17.73 -15.24
CA THR A 291 46.80 -18.67 -16.35
C THR A 291 45.61 -18.18 -17.17
N ALA A 292 45.85 -18.05 -18.47
CA ALA A 292 44.84 -17.84 -19.49
C ALA A 292 43.95 -19.09 -19.62
N SER A 293 42.64 -18.89 -19.76
CA SER A 293 41.70 -19.95 -20.16
C SER A 293 40.91 -19.49 -21.38
N THR A 294 41.40 -19.95 -22.54
CA THR A 294 40.77 -19.88 -23.85
C THR A 294 39.59 -20.85 -23.88
N ALA A 295 38.41 -20.39 -24.28
CA ALA A 295 37.27 -21.26 -24.59
C ALA A 295 36.70 -20.94 -26.00
N PRO A 296 36.23 -21.96 -26.74
CA PRO A 296 36.14 -21.92 -28.20
C PRO A 296 34.81 -21.36 -28.72
N THR A 297 34.94 -20.54 -29.76
CA THR A 297 33.87 -20.14 -30.69
C THR A 297 33.34 -21.37 -31.43
N THR A 298 32.06 -21.69 -31.25
CA THR A 298 31.35 -22.66 -32.08
C THR A 298 30.53 -21.88 -33.11
N GLN A 299 30.96 -21.92 -34.36
CA GLN A 299 30.12 -21.53 -35.50
C GLN A 299 29.21 -22.70 -35.85
N LEU A 300 27.92 -22.42 -36.01
CA LEU A 300 26.95 -23.32 -36.62
C LEU A 300 26.39 -22.61 -37.86
N GLU A 301 26.96 -22.94 -39.01
CA GLU A 301 26.30 -22.81 -40.31
C GLU A 301 25.17 -23.86 -40.37
N SER A 302 23.98 -23.44 -40.79
CA SER A 302 23.00 -24.36 -41.36
C SER A 302 22.38 -23.71 -42.60
N THR A 303 22.44 -24.52 -43.65
CA THR A 303 21.89 -24.43 -45.00
C THR A 303 20.40 -24.17 -45.07
#